data_AF-A0A379FV04-F1
#
_entry.id   AF-A0A379FV04-F1
#
_cell.length_a   1.000
_cell.length_b   1.000
_cell.length_c   1.000
_cell.angle_alpha   90.00
_cell.angle_beta   90.00
_cell.angle_gamma   90.00
#
_symmetry.space_group_name_H-M   'P 1'
#
loop_
_entity.id
_entity.type
_entity.pdbx_description
1 polymer ?
#
loop_
_entity_poly.entity_id
_entity_poly.type
_entity_poly.pdbx_seq_one_letter_code
_entity_poly.pdbx_strand_id
1 'polypeptide(L)'
;MNIHQKKQQYTLHVSQMTPPTADQAEKKPLHIPLDIELYDEQGGIITLKRDGSVVNSVLNITQETQTFVFDEVTSRPVPSLLREFSAPVKLDYNYTDEQLAFLMQHASNEFARWDAAQQLINNYVKINVAHYQKRRGISFA
;
A
#
# COMPACT_ATOMS: atom_id res chain seq x y z
N MET A 1 7.20 -11.89 0.43
CA MET A 1 5.74 -12.15 0.45
C MET A 1 5.55 -13.66 0.33
N ASN A 2 5.28 -14.34 1.45
CA ASN A 2 5.16 -15.80 1.49
C ASN A 2 3.68 -16.19 1.50
N ILE A 3 3.18 -16.77 0.41
CA ILE A 3 1.82 -17.32 0.35
C ILE A 3 1.86 -18.70 1.01
N HIS A 4 1.31 -18.83 2.22
CA HIS A 4 1.08 -20.14 2.84
C HIS A 4 -0.12 -20.80 2.14
N GLN A 5 0.17 -21.68 1.17
CA GLN A 5 -0.75 -22.35 0.25
C GLN A 5 -1.82 -23.26 0.92
N LYS A 6 -1.99 -23.22 2.25
CA LYS A 6 -2.95 -24.02 3.02
C LYS A 6 -4.04 -23.24 3.75
N LYS A 7 -4.02 -21.89 3.77
CA LYS A 7 -4.98 -21.13 4.59
C LYS A 7 -5.82 -20.05 3.88
N GLN A 8 -5.69 -19.85 2.55
CA GLN A 8 -6.42 -18.79 1.83
C GLN A 8 -6.41 -17.47 2.61
N GLN A 9 -5.21 -17.05 3.00
CA GLN A 9 -4.98 -15.92 3.89
C GLN A 9 -4.06 -14.91 3.23
N TYR A 10 -4.41 -13.64 3.36
CA TYR A 10 -3.55 -12.52 3.05
C TYR A 10 -3.07 -11.87 4.34
N THR A 11 -1.76 -11.68 4.45
CA THR A 11 -1.14 -11.07 5.63
C THR A 11 -0.50 -9.75 5.25
N LEU A 12 -0.94 -8.68 5.88
CA LEU A 12 -0.37 -7.34 5.77
C LEU A 12 0.51 -7.07 6.99
N HIS A 13 1.81 -6.96 6.76
CA HIS A 13 2.77 -6.51 7.76
C HIS A 13 2.94 -5.00 7.61
N VAL A 14 2.71 -4.26 8.69
CA VAL A 14 2.80 -2.80 8.71
C VAL A 14 3.80 -2.39 9.77
N SER A 15 4.68 -1.45 9.43
CA SER A 15 5.51 -0.75 10.39
C SER A 15 5.33 0.76 10.25
N GLN A 16 5.53 1.48 11.35
CA GLN A 16 5.52 2.93 11.37
C GLN A 16 6.78 3.48 12.03
N MET A 17 7.25 4.62 11.53
CA MET A 17 8.37 5.34 12.10
C MET A 17 8.20 6.82 11.80
N THR A 18 8.50 7.66 12.78
CA THR A 18 8.67 9.10 12.57
C THR A 18 10.14 9.42 12.77
N PRO A 19 10.84 10.00 11.77
CA PRO A 19 12.23 10.44 11.95
C PRO A 19 12.34 11.48 13.08
N PRO A 20 13.49 11.54 13.79
CA PRO A 20 13.78 12.61 14.73
C PRO A 20 13.59 13.99 14.10
N THR A 21 13.04 14.93 14.85
CA THR A 21 12.93 16.35 14.45
C THR A 21 13.87 17.19 15.31
N ALA A 22 14.21 18.41 14.86
CA ALA A 22 15.16 19.27 15.56
C ALA A 22 14.78 19.56 17.03
N ASP A 23 13.47 19.59 17.31
CA ASP A 23 12.85 19.82 18.60
C ASP A 23 12.58 18.53 19.40
N GLN A 24 12.68 17.36 18.77
CA GLN A 24 12.34 16.09 19.42
C GLN A 24 13.12 14.91 18.81
N ALA A 25 14.10 14.42 19.59
CA ALA A 25 14.94 13.29 19.21
C ALA A 25 14.21 11.94 19.24
N GLU A 26 13.39 11.72 20.28
CA GLU A 26 12.65 10.46 20.46
C GLU A 26 11.19 10.60 20.00
N LYS A 27 10.77 9.71 19.10
CA LYS A 27 9.40 9.65 18.60
C LYS A 27 8.74 8.35 19.06
N LYS A 28 7.48 8.44 19.49
CA LYS A 28 6.66 7.27 19.84
C LYS A 28 5.76 6.88 18.67
N PRO A 29 5.34 5.61 18.56
CA PRO A 29 4.28 5.22 17.63
C PRO A 29 3.02 6.06 17.82
N LEU A 30 2.39 6.41 16.70
CA LEU A 30 1.13 7.14 16.65
C LEU A 30 -0.02 6.16 16.44
N HIS A 31 -1.24 6.62 16.66
CA HIS A 31 -2.44 5.94 16.18
C HIS A 31 -2.72 6.40 14.75
N ILE A 32 -2.40 5.53 13.78
CA ILE A 32 -2.56 5.80 12.35
C ILE A 32 -3.77 4.99 11.84
N PRO A 33 -4.86 5.63 11.39
CA PRO A 33 -5.91 4.95 10.65
C PRO A 33 -5.44 4.68 9.22
N LEU A 34 -5.25 3.41 8.89
CA LEU A 34 -4.86 2.96 7.55
C LEU A 34 -6.07 2.34 6.86
N ASP A 35 -6.74 3.09 5.98
CA ASP A 35 -7.83 2.56 5.17
C ASP A 35 -7.31 1.77 3.97
N ILE A 36 -7.85 0.57 3.75
CA ILE A 36 -7.41 -0.35 2.70
C ILE A 36 -8.56 -0.94 1.87
N GLU A 37 -8.26 -1.38 0.66
CA GLU A 37 -9.13 -2.27 -0.11
C GLU A 37 -8.28 -3.33 -0.80
N LEU A 38 -8.80 -4.55 -0.91
CA LEU A 38 -8.13 -5.63 -1.62
C LEU A 38 -8.93 -5.95 -2.88
N TYR A 39 -8.25 -6.03 -4.02
CA TYR A 39 -8.84 -6.43 -5.28
C TYR A 39 -8.36 -7.81 -5.71
N ASP A 40 -9.25 -8.62 -6.28
CA ASP A 40 -8.88 -9.82 -7.02
C ASP A 40 -8.30 -9.46 -8.40
N GLU A 41 -7.87 -10.47 -9.16
CA GLU A 41 -7.24 -10.30 -10.48
C GLU A 41 -8.20 -9.73 -11.54
N GLN A 42 -9.51 -9.72 -11.28
CA GLN A 42 -10.55 -9.20 -12.17
C GLN A 42 -11.02 -7.78 -11.78
N GLY A 43 -10.49 -7.20 -10.70
CA GLY A 43 -10.93 -5.91 -10.17
C GLY A 43 -12.12 -5.99 -9.22
N GLY A 44 -12.55 -7.20 -8.83
CA GLY A 44 -13.55 -7.42 -7.80
C GLY A 44 -12.98 -7.11 -6.41
N ILE A 45 -13.80 -6.48 -5.56
CA ILE A 45 -13.41 -6.19 -4.17
C ILE A 45 -13.50 -7.48 -3.36
N ILE A 46 -12.41 -7.81 -2.67
CA ILE A 46 -12.33 -8.91 -1.72
C ILE A 46 -12.79 -8.40 -0.35
N THR A 47 -13.90 -8.93 0.15
CA THR A 47 -14.40 -8.62 1.49
C THR A 47 -13.37 -8.97 2.56
N LEU A 48 -12.98 -8.00 3.37
CA LEU A 48 -12.06 -8.20 4.47
C LEU A 48 -12.74 -9.02 5.56
N LYS A 49 -12.22 -10.21 5.84
CA LYS A 49 -12.73 -11.09 6.90
C LYS A 49 -11.63 -11.55 7.82
N ARG A 50 -11.97 -11.76 9.09
CA ARG A 50 -11.12 -12.43 10.07
C ARG A 50 -11.96 -13.22 11.05
N ASP A 51 -11.57 -14.47 11.31
CA ASP A 51 -12.22 -15.37 12.27
C ASP A 51 -13.74 -15.50 11.99
N GLY A 52 -14.11 -15.59 10.70
CA GLY A 52 -15.48 -15.75 10.22
C GLY A 52 -16.33 -14.47 10.19
N SER A 53 -15.78 -13.32 10.57
CA SER A 53 -16.49 -12.04 10.62
C SER A 53 -15.92 -11.02 9.63
N VAL A 54 -16.78 -10.18 9.07
CA VAL A 54 -16.34 -9.02 8.27
C VAL A 54 -15.64 -8.02 9.19
N VAL A 55 -14.49 -7.53 8.76
CA VAL A 55 -13.72 -6.51 9.49
C VAL A 55 -13.74 -5.17 8.75
N ASN A 56 -13.50 -4.09 9.49
CA ASN A 56 -13.42 -2.74 8.93
C ASN A 56 -12.20 -2.61 8.00
N SER A 57 -12.34 -1.82 6.93
CA SER A 57 -11.25 -1.44 6.04
C SER A 57 -10.22 -0.51 6.68
N VAL A 58 -10.64 0.27 7.68
CA VAL A 58 -9.77 1.15 8.45
C VAL A 58 -9.07 0.36 9.55
N LEU A 59 -7.80 0.04 9.29
CA LEU A 59 -6.92 -0.65 10.22
C LEU A 59 -6.33 0.34 11.23
N ASN A 60 -6.41 -0.01 12.51
CA ASN A 60 -5.81 0.78 13.59
C ASN A 60 -4.35 0.37 13.77
N ILE A 61 -3.42 1.12 13.19
CA ILE A 61 -1.98 0.93 13.43
C ILE A 61 -1.62 1.73 14.68
N THR A 62 -1.32 1.03 15.78
CA THR A 62 -0.99 1.66 17.07
C THR A 62 0.38 1.26 17.58
N GLN A 63 0.93 0.18 17.03
CA GLN A 63 2.25 -0.35 17.36
C GLN A 63 3.28 0.06 16.30
N GLU A 64 4.56 0.02 16.67
CA GLU A 64 5.68 0.24 15.74
C GLU A 64 5.68 -0.77 14.59
N THR A 65 5.37 -2.03 14.89
CA THR A 65 5.18 -3.09 13.91
C THR A 65 3.94 -3.89 14.30
N GLN A 66 3.05 -4.13 13.34
CA GLN A 66 1.79 -4.83 13.54
C GLN A 66 1.48 -5.71 12.32
N THR A 67 0.74 -6.80 12.53
CA THR A 67 0.34 -7.70 11.46
C THR A 67 -1.17 -7.84 11.45
N PHE A 68 -1.76 -7.72 10.25
CA PHE A 68 -3.17 -7.97 10.00
C PHE A 68 -3.29 -9.17 9.09
N VAL A 69 -4.23 -10.06 9.40
CA VAL A 69 -4.49 -11.27 8.62
C VAL A 69 -5.93 -11.21 8.16
N PHE A 70 -6.14 -11.48 6.88
CA PHE A 70 -7.45 -11.55 6.26
C PHE A 70 -7.65 -12.96 5.73
N ASP A 71 -8.76 -13.58 6.13
CA ASP A 71 -9.15 -14.93 5.74
C ASP A 71 -9.96 -14.91 4.44
N GLU A 72 -10.14 -16.09 3.83
CA GLU A 72 -10.92 -16.28 2.59
C GLU A 72 -10.37 -15.49 1.38
N VAL A 73 -9.07 -15.19 1.38
CA VAL A 73 -8.38 -14.57 0.25
C VAL A 73 -7.84 -15.67 -0.66
N THR A 74 -8.58 -15.98 -1.72
CA THR A 74 -8.39 -17.15 -2.59
C THR A 74 -7.35 -16.97 -3.70
N SER A 75 -7.04 -15.73 -4.06
CA SER A 75 -6.01 -15.35 -5.03
C SER A 75 -5.08 -14.29 -4.43
N ARG A 76 -3.97 -13.98 -5.12
CA ARG A 76 -3.05 -12.94 -4.66
C ARG A 76 -3.71 -11.56 -4.90
N PRO A 77 -4.05 -10.79 -3.86
CA PRO A 77 -4.75 -9.53 -4.06
C PRO A 77 -3.80 -8.42 -4.54
N VAL A 78 -4.37 -7.43 -5.21
CA VAL A 78 -3.75 -6.11 -5.37
C VAL A 78 -4.28 -5.19 -4.26
N PRO A 79 -3.43 -4.72 -3.32
CA PRO A 79 -3.90 -3.86 -2.23
C PRO A 79 -3.93 -2.39 -2.66
N SER A 80 -5.05 -1.69 -2.45
CA SER A 80 -5.09 -0.23 -2.37
C SER A 80 -4.92 0.17 -0.91
N LEU A 81 -3.85 0.88 -0.61
CA LEU A 81 -3.47 1.27 0.76
C LEU A 81 -3.58 2.78 0.93
N LEU A 82 -3.83 3.23 2.16
CA LEU A 82 -3.92 4.66 2.51
C LEU A 82 -4.96 5.41 1.66
N ARG A 83 -6.11 4.74 1.43
CA ARG A 83 -7.21 5.31 0.65
C ARG A 83 -7.65 6.66 1.22
N GLU A 84 -8.00 7.57 0.30
CA GLU A 84 -8.43 8.95 0.63
C GLU A 84 -7.45 9.70 1.53
N PHE A 85 -6.18 9.30 1.52
CA PHE A 85 -5.15 9.83 2.40
C PHE A 85 -5.56 9.74 3.88
N SER A 86 -6.05 8.54 4.29
CA SER A 86 -6.64 8.28 5.61
C SER A 86 -5.78 8.74 6.79
N ALA A 87 -4.46 8.83 6.61
CA ALA A 87 -3.55 9.49 7.53
C ALA A 87 -2.46 10.27 6.78
N PRO A 88 -1.94 11.37 7.37
CA PRO A 88 -0.93 12.22 6.75
C PRO A 88 0.49 11.63 6.87
N VAL A 89 0.71 10.47 6.26
CA VAL A 89 1.96 9.71 6.33
C VAL A 89 2.57 9.50 4.94
N LYS A 90 3.86 9.17 4.91
CA LYS A 90 4.51 8.67 3.70
C LYS A 90 4.32 7.17 3.63
N LEU A 91 3.60 6.68 2.63
CA LEU A 91 3.47 5.25 2.37
C LEU A 91 4.75 4.73 1.69
N ASP A 92 5.33 3.68 2.26
CA ASP A 92 6.42 2.92 1.66
C ASP A 92 5.91 1.51 1.34
N TYR A 93 5.56 1.30 0.08
CA TYR A 93 5.11 0.01 -0.43
C TYR A 93 5.65 -0.18 -1.85
N ASN A 94 6.28 -1.33 -2.09
CA ASN A 94 6.94 -1.63 -3.36
C ASN A 94 5.93 -2.17 -4.39
N TYR A 95 5.02 -1.30 -4.85
CA TYR A 95 4.13 -1.61 -5.96
C TYR A 95 4.92 -1.89 -7.24
N THR A 96 4.47 -2.88 -8.01
CA THR A 96 4.91 -3.03 -9.40
C THR A 96 4.13 -2.09 -10.31
N ASP A 97 4.67 -1.79 -11.49
CA ASP A 97 3.98 -0.96 -12.48
C ASP A 97 2.64 -1.58 -12.90
N GLU A 98 2.56 -2.91 -12.99
CA GLU A 98 1.31 -3.62 -13.28
C GLU A 98 0.27 -3.45 -12.17
N GLN A 99 0.69 -3.46 -10.91
CA GLN A 99 -0.22 -3.21 -9.78
C GLN A 99 -0.72 -1.75 -9.79
N LEU A 100 0.15 -0.79 -10.11
CA LEU A 100 -0.25 0.61 -10.23
C LEU A 100 -1.22 0.82 -11.39
N ALA A 101 -0.90 0.29 -12.58
CA ALA A 101 -1.78 0.34 -13.74
C ALA A 101 -3.13 -0.35 -13.47
N PHE A 102 -3.12 -1.48 -12.77
CA PHE A 102 -4.33 -2.16 -12.33
C PHE A 102 -5.18 -1.26 -11.42
N LEU A 103 -4.58 -0.63 -10.40
CA LEU A 103 -5.30 0.27 -9.50
C LEU A 103 -5.87 1.49 -10.23
N MET A 104 -5.16 2.05 -11.21
CA MET A 104 -5.68 3.14 -12.05
C MET A 104 -6.97 2.75 -12.79
N GLN A 105 -7.09 1.49 -13.22
CA GLN A 105 -8.24 0.99 -13.96
C GLN A 105 -9.39 0.53 -13.05
N HIS A 106 -9.07 -0.17 -11.96
CA HIS A 106 -10.03 -0.96 -11.20
C HIS A 106 -10.39 -0.38 -9.83
N ALA A 107 -9.59 0.54 -9.27
CA ALA A 107 -9.86 1.02 -7.92
C ALA A 107 -11.27 1.64 -7.82
N SER A 108 -11.96 1.39 -6.70
CA SER A 108 -13.35 1.82 -6.51
C SER A 108 -13.49 3.32 -6.27
N ASN A 109 -12.50 3.93 -5.61
CA ASN A 109 -12.47 5.38 -5.38
C ASN A 109 -11.53 6.11 -6.36
N GLU A 110 -11.97 7.30 -6.78
CA GLU A 110 -11.24 8.11 -7.77
C GLU A 110 -9.86 8.56 -7.26
N PHE A 111 -9.75 8.83 -5.95
CA PHE A 111 -8.49 9.21 -5.34
C PHE A 111 -7.42 8.11 -5.47
N ALA A 112 -7.75 6.84 -5.25
CA ALA A 112 -6.74 5.77 -5.39
C ALA A 112 -6.31 5.58 -6.85
N ARG A 113 -7.21 5.78 -7.83
CA ARG A 113 -6.84 5.75 -9.25
C ARG A 113 -5.83 6.85 -9.56
N TRP A 114 -6.11 8.06 -9.10
CA TRP A 114 -5.23 9.20 -9.26
C TRP A 114 -3.89 8.99 -8.55
N ASP A 115 -3.90 8.52 -7.29
CA ASP A 115 -2.68 8.31 -6.50
C ASP A 115 -1.78 7.23 -7.12
N ALA A 116 -2.37 6.14 -7.62
CA ALA A 116 -1.63 5.11 -8.37
C ALA A 116 -0.94 5.67 -9.62
N ALA A 117 -1.64 6.54 -10.38
CA ALA A 117 -1.03 7.21 -11.54
C ALA A 117 0.13 8.14 -11.12
N GLN A 118 -0.06 8.90 -10.05
CA GLN A 118 0.97 9.79 -9.51
C GLN A 118 2.19 9.01 -9.02
N GLN A 119 1.98 7.89 -8.35
CA GLN A 119 3.07 7.02 -7.89
C GLN A 119 3.86 6.44 -9.07
N LEU A 120 3.18 5.98 -10.12
CA LEU A 120 3.81 5.46 -11.33
C LEU A 120 4.67 6.54 -12.00
N ILE A 121 4.12 7.73 -12.22
CA ILE A 121 4.85 8.87 -12.78
C ILE A 121 6.07 9.22 -11.90
N ASN A 122 5.89 9.30 -10.58
CA ASN A 122 6.95 9.64 -9.64
C ASN A 122 8.11 8.63 -9.66
N ASN A 123 7.82 7.34 -9.86
CA ASN A 123 8.85 6.31 -10.00
C ASN A 123 9.75 6.60 -11.20
N TYR A 124 9.16 6.86 -12.36
CA TYR A 124 9.92 7.17 -13.57
C TYR A 124 10.61 8.54 -13.53
N VAL A 125 10.02 9.54 -12.86
CA VAL A 125 10.70 10.83 -12.61
C VAL A 125 11.97 10.60 -11.80
N LYS A 126 11.91 9.84 -10.69
CA LYS A 126 13.09 9.54 -9.86
C LYS A 126 14.19 8.81 -10.64
N ILE A 127 13.82 7.80 -11.43
CA ILE A 127 14.75 7.06 -12.29
C ILE A 127 15.44 8.00 -13.28
N ASN A 128 14.68 8.84 -13.96
CA ASN A 128 15.20 9.70 -15.02
C ASN A 128 16.02 10.88 -14.49
N VAL A 129 15.71 11.40 -13.31
CA VAL A 129 16.58 12.36 -12.61
C VAL A 129 17.95 11.73 -12.32
N ALA A 130 17.98 10.48 -11.85
CA ALA A 130 19.24 9.77 -11.61
C ALA A 130 20.01 9.47 -12.91
N HIS A 131 19.32 9.16 -14.01
CA HIS A 131 19.95 9.01 -15.33
C HIS A 131 20.56 10.31 -15.82
N TYR A 132 19.81 11.41 -15.73
CA TYR A 132 20.24 12.75 -16.14
C TYR A 132 21.51 13.17 -15.38
N GLN A 133 21.54 12.99 -14.05
CA GLN A 133 22.72 13.28 -13.23
C GLN A 133 23.96 12.47 -13.63
N LYS A 134 23.76 11.24 -14.15
CA LYS A 134 24.82 10.35 -14.63
C LYS A 134 25.12 10.51 -16.13
N ARG A 135 24.53 11.51 -16.80
CA ARG A 135 24.63 11.74 -18.25
C ARG A 135 24.22 10.51 -19.10
N ARG A 136 23.26 9.73 -18.61
CA ARG A 136 22.60 8.64 -19.35
C ARG A 136 21.34 9.16 -20.04
N GLY A 137 20.90 8.47 -21.08
CA GLY A 137 19.62 8.75 -21.75
C GLY A 137 18.41 8.53 -20.82
N ILE A 138 17.32 9.21 -21.14
CA ILE A 138 16.03 9.05 -20.48
C ILE A 138 15.43 7.70 -20.87
N SER A 139 14.82 6.99 -19.92
CA SER A 139 14.21 5.67 -20.09
C SER A 139 12.78 5.68 -19.55
N PHE A 140 11.84 5.19 -20.35
CA PHE A 140 10.43 5.05 -19.98
C PHE A 140 9.95 3.68 -20.41
N ALA A 141 10.28 2.66 -19.61
CA ALA A 141 10.11 1.24 -19.91
C ALA A 141 10.87 0.74 -21.17
#